data_AF-H1KQL8-F1
#
_entry.id   AF-H1KQL8-F1
#
_cell.length_a   1.000
_cell.length_b   1.000
_cell.length_c   1.000
_cell.angle_alpha   90.00
_cell.angle_beta   90.00
_cell.angle_gamma   90.00
#
_symmetry.space_group_name_H-M   'P 1'
#
loop_
_entity.id
_entity.type
_entity.pdbx_description
1 polymer ?
#
loop_
_entity_poly.entity_id
_entity_poly.type
_entity_poly.pdbx_seq_one_letter_code
_entity_poly.pdbx_strand_id
1 'polypeptide(L)'
;MQKDDVYIHRMNRDFVVRVDGVRNGVVTFASEGGGPACEVPAAKFEADFEAETPDARSKRLAYEKGAVSLESWEDAEGGYQLPAWLNGSYWNGWLMPAFEKQDLLDAIAKDMLYGAFYHEASDAFIVLANNGEDLPAFDPAVLFPRIMAEGEGTDLLEVEVDGVALEATIYRGRDIARADGTPVHVYDLGAGFYTWERAKPADEPASSPTP
;
A
#
# COMPACT_ATOMS: atom_id res chain seq x y z
N MET A 1 11.69 19.50 16.22
CA MET A 1 11.48 19.24 14.79
C MET A 1 12.83 19.05 14.14
N GLN A 2 13.13 17.81 13.79
CA GLN A 2 14.31 17.34 13.09
C GLN A 2 13.86 16.56 11.85
N LYS A 3 14.79 16.33 10.91
CA LYS A 3 14.53 15.43 9.79
C LYS A 3 14.14 14.05 10.34
N ASP A 4 13.18 13.41 9.67
CA ASP A 4 12.60 12.11 10.00
C ASP A 4 11.69 12.09 11.26
N ASP A 5 11.51 13.24 11.94
CA ASP A 5 10.46 13.36 12.95
C ASP A 5 9.07 13.16 12.30
N VAL A 6 8.19 12.43 13.00
CA VAL A 6 6.82 12.14 12.55
C VAL A 6 5.83 13.00 13.34
N TYR A 7 4.86 13.56 12.62
CA TYR A 7 3.86 14.47 13.16
C TYR A 7 2.47 14.05 12.70
N ILE A 8 1.46 14.28 13.56
CA ILE A 8 0.05 14.00 13.28
C ILE A 8 -0.71 15.31 13.19
N HIS A 9 -1.56 15.45 12.18
CA HIS A 9 -2.42 16.63 12.04
C HIS A 9 -3.46 16.69 13.17
N ARG A 10 -3.62 17.87 13.78
CA ARG A 10 -4.47 18.03 14.98
C ARG A 10 -5.96 17.81 14.69
N MET A 11 -6.43 18.20 13.50
CA MET A 11 -7.84 18.07 13.10
C MET A 11 -8.15 16.80 12.31
N ASN A 12 -7.14 16.08 11.85
CA ASN A 12 -7.29 14.85 11.08
C ASN A 12 -6.21 13.87 11.53
N ARG A 13 -6.54 13.02 12.50
CA ARG A 13 -5.57 12.13 13.16
C ARG A 13 -4.99 11.06 12.23
N ASP A 14 -5.65 10.81 11.11
CA ASP A 14 -5.21 9.84 10.10
C ASP A 14 -4.20 10.47 9.12
N PHE A 15 -4.05 11.81 9.13
CA PHE A 15 -3.06 12.51 8.32
C PHE A 15 -1.74 12.65 9.08
N VAL A 16 -0.80 11.77 8.72
CA VAL A 16 0.53 11.67 9.33
C VAL A 16 1.59 12.11 8.34
N VAL A 17 2.52 12.94 8.80
CA VAL A 17 3.58 13.50 7.97
C VAL A 17 4.95 13.25 8.56
N ARG A 18 5.96 13.15 7.69
CA ARG A 18 7.36 13.06 8.04
C ARG A 18 8.08 14.33 7.59
N VAL A 19 8.90 14.89 8.47
CA VAL A 19 9.68 16.09 8.16
C VAL A 19 10.92 15.73 7.35
N ASP A 20 11.08 16.34 6.19
CA ASP A 20 12.27 16.19 5.33
C ASP A 20 13.38 17.17 5.72
N GLY A 21 13.01 18.32 6.29
CA GLY A 21 13.95 19.30 6.81
C GLY A 21 13.31 20.60 7.28
N VAL A 22 14.11 21.39 7.98
CA VAL A 22 13.75 22.75 8.40
C VAL A 22 14.83 23.72 7.94
N ARG A 23 14.48 24.72 7.13
CA ARG A 23 15.42 25.72 6.59
C ARG A 23 14.77 27.10 6.61
N ASN A 24 15.48 28.10 7.15
CA ASN A 24 15.04 29.50 7.18
C ASN A 24 13.62 29.70 7.76
N GLY A 25 13.23 28.92 8.77
CA GLY A 25 11.89 28.98 9.38
C GLY A 25 10.77 28.33 8.55
N VAL A 26 11.11 27.62 7.47
CA VAL A 26 10.19 26.81 6.66
C VAL A 26 10.43 25.33 6.96
N VAL A 27 9.33 24.59 7.10
CA VAL A 27 9.31 23.14 7.29
C VAL A 27 8.93 22.50 5.97
N THR A 28 9.78 21.60 5.48
CA THR A 28 9.49 20.72 4.35
C THR A 28 9.09 19.35 4.89
N PHE A 29 7.97 18.82 4.44
CA PHE A 29 7.43 17.53 4.91
C PHE A 29 6.61 16.83 3.82
N ALA A 30 6.44 15.52 3.92
CA ALA A 30 5.55 14.73 3.08
C ALA A 30 4.65 13.82 3.92
N SER A 31 3.53 13.34 3.35
CA SER A 31 2.72 12.30 4.00
C SER A 31 3.57 11.04 4.20
N GLU A 32 3.40 10.33 5.32
CA GLU A 32 4.17 9.10 5.56
C GLU A 32 3.84 7.98 4.57
N GLY A 33 2.64 8.00 3.96
CA GLY A 33 2.27 7.11 2.87
C GLY A 33 2.89 7.46 1.51
N GLY A 34 3.64 8.58 1.42
CA GLY A 34 4.15 9.14 0.17
C GLY A 34 3.27 10.27 -0.38
N GLY A 35 3.80 11.00 -1.36
CA GLY A 35 3.17 12.17 -1.97
C GLY A 35 4.16 13.32 -2.18
N PRO A 36 3.72 14.45 -2.76
CA PRO A 36 4.58 15.61 -2.97
C PRO A 36 4.99 16.22 -1.63
N ALA A 37 6.23 16.72 -1.58
CA ALA A 37 6.69 17.51 -0.44
C ALA A 37 5.92 18.84 -0.37
N CYS A 38 5.49 19.19 0.83
CA CYS A 38 4.84 20.44 1.18
C CYS A 38 5.81 21.33 1.94
N GLU A 39 5.73 22.64 1.72
CA GLU A 39 6.52 23.64 2.44
C GLU A 39 5.60 24.64 3.13
N VAL A 40 5.76 24.82 4.44
CA VAL A 40 4.99 25.80 5.21
C VAL A 40 5.87 26.50 6.25
N PRO A 41 5.52 27.73 6.70
CA PRO A 41 6.18 28.35 7.84
C PRO A 41 6.09 27.47 9.09
N ALA A 42 7.18 27.37 9.86
CA ALA A 42 7.25 26.54 11.07
C ALA A 42 6.13 26.83 12.07
N ALA A 43 5.77 28.10 12.26
CA ALA A 43 4.67 28.49 13.13
C ALA A 43 3.31 27.93 12.68
N LYS A 44 3.07 27.83 11.36
CA LYS A 44 1.86 27.20 10.81
C LYS A 44 1.90 25.69 11.02
N PHE A 45 3.05 25.06 10.77
CA PHE A 45 3.21 23.63 11.01
C PHE A 45 2.95 23.26 12.47
N GLU A 46 3.53 23.99 13.43
CA GLU A 46 3.31 23.73 14.86
C GLU A 46 1.86 23.97 15.32
N ALA A 47 1.16 24.89 14.66
CA ALA A 47 -0.27 25.15 14.89
C ALA A 47 -1.16 24.02 14.34
N ASP A 48 -0.79 23.42 13.22
CA ASP A 48 -1.60 22.41 12.52
C ASP A 48 -1.26 20.96 12.96
N PHE A 49 -0.03 20.74 13.44
CA PHE A 49 0.51 19.42 13.74
C PHE A 49 1.03 19.30 15.18
N GLU A 50 1.11 18.06 15.66
CA GLU A 50 1.80 17.71 16.89
C GLU A 50 2.72 16.51 16.70
N ALA A 51 3.80 16.47 17.47
CA ALA A 51 4.77 15.39 17.38
C ALA A 51 4.09 14.06 17.76
N GLU A 52 4.32 13.03 16.95
CA GLU A 52 3.85 11.69 17.26
C GLU A 52 4.65 11.13 18.43
N THR A 53 3.97 10.66 19.47
CA THR A 53 4.62 9.99 20.60
C THR A 53 4.96 8.53 20.23
N PRO A 54 5.97 7.91 20.86
CA PRO A 54 6.28 6.49 20.63
C PRO A 54 5.08 5.56 20.83
N ASP A 55 4.23 5.84 21.82
CA ASP A 55 2.99 5.08 22.08
C ASP A 55 1.96 5.26 20.97
N ALA A 56 1.77 6.50 20.48
CA ALA A 56 0.86 6.79 19.37
C ALA A 56 1.33 6.10 18.08
N ARG A 57 2.63 6.17 17.81
CA ARG A 57 3.27 5.47 16.69
C ARG A 57 3.08 3.97 16.80
N SER A 58 3.32 3.39 17.97
CA SER A 58 3.18 1.94 18.18
C SER A 58 1.75 1.46 17.96
N LYS A 59 0.74 2.24 18.41
CA LYS A 59 -0.67 1.94 18.15
C LYS A 59 -1.04 2.08 16.68
N ARG A 60 -0.56 3.11 16.00
CA ARG A 60 -0.82 3.32 14.57
C ARG A 60 -0.12 2.29 13.69
N LEU A 61 1.05 1.80 14.09
CA LEU A 61 1.76 0.73 13.39
C LEU A 61 1.25 -0.66 13.77
N ALA A 62 0.30 -0.78 14.70
CA ALA A 62 -0.35 -2.05 15.00
C ALA A 62 -1.34 -2.37 13.88
N TYR A 63 -1.09 -3.47 13.19
CA TYR A 63 -1.99 -3.96 12.16
C TYR A 63 -3.04 -4.89 12.76
N GLU A 64 -4.28 -4.74 12.29
CA GLU A 64 -5.41 -5.62 12.56
C GLU A 64 -5.78 -6.38 11.29
N LYS A 65 -6.18 -7.66 11.42
CA LYS A 65 -6.65 -8.42 10.28
C LYS A 65 -8.06 -7.94 9.90
N GLY A 66 -8.27 -7.70 8.62
CA GLY A 66 -9.56 -7.38 8.03
C GLY A 66 -9.63 -7.93 6.61
N ALA A 67 -10.48 -7.32 5.79
CA ALA A 67 -10.56 -7.62 4.38
C ALA A 67 -10.79 -6.33 3.58
N VAL A 68 -10.38 -6.37 2.32
CA VAL A 68 -10.55 -5.28 1.35
C VAL A 68 -11.21 -5.75 0.07
N SER A 69 -11.81 -4.84 -0.67
CA SER A 69 -12.36 -5.07 -2.00
C SER A 69 -11.88 -3.99 -2.98
N LEU A 70 -11.96 -4.31 -4.27
CA LEU A 70 -11.88 -3.33 -5.36
C LEU A 70 -13.27 -3.07 -5.91
N GLU A 71 -13.51 -1.86 -6.40
CA GLU A 71 -14.74 -1.50 -7.12
C GLU A 71 -14.99 -2.45 -8.31
N SER A 72 -13.93 -2.83 -9.02
CA SER A 72 -14.00 -3.78 -10.13
C SER A 72 -14.41 -5.21 -9.73
N TRP A 73 -14.50 -5.51 -8.42
CA TRP A 73 -14.89 -6.84 -7.92
C TRP A 73 -16.36 -6.89 -7.47
N GLU A 74 -17.11 -5.78 -7.55
CA GLU A 74 -18.52 -5.75 -7.16
C GLU A 74 -19.38 -6.73 -7.99
N ASP A 75 -19.03 -6.96 -9.25
CA ASP A 75 -19.72 -7.89 -10.15
C ASP A 75 -19.33 -9.37 -9.96
N ALA A 76 -18.27 -9.65 -9.17
CA ALA A 76 -17.92 -11.03 -8.86
C ALA A 76 -19.02 -11.66 -7.99
N GLU A 77 -19.44 -12.88 -8.32
CA GLU A 77 -20.52 -13.58 -7.63
C GLU A 77 -20.22 -13.68 -6.11
N GLY A 78 -20.94 -12.89 -5.30
CA GLY A 78 -20.77 -12.82 -3.85
C GLY A 78 -19.83 -11.72 -3.31
N GLY A 79 -19.32 -10.83 -4.17
CA GLY A 79 -18.47 -9.69 -3.78
C GLY A 79 -17.12 -10.15 -3.22
N TYR A 80 -16.14 -10.37 -4.09
CA TYR A 80 -14.84 -10.91 -3.67
C TYR A 80 -14.14 -9.97 -2.67
N GLN A 81 -13.65 -10.55 -1.58
CA GLN A 81 -12.93 -9.86 -0.53
C GLN A 81 -11.58 -10.53 -0.34
N LEU A 82 -10.53 -9.71 -0.25
CA LEU A 82 -9.16 -10.16 -0.05
C LEU A 82 -8.76 -9.91 1.41
N PRO A 83 -8.36 -10.95 2.18
CA PRO A 83 -7.86 -10.76 3.52
C PRO A 83 -6.62 -9.86 3.54
N ALA A 84 -6.59 -8.90 4.46
CA ALA A 84 -5.52 -7.92 4.54
C ALA A 84 -5.21 -7.54 5.99
N TRP A 85 -4.01 -7.03 6.21
CA TRP A 85 -3.60 -6.33 7.42
C TRP A 85 -3.84 -4.84 7.21
N LEU A 86 -4.58 -4.23 8.14
CA LEU A 86 -4.97 -2.83 8.09
C LEU A 86 -4.47 -2.10 9.33
N ASN A 87 -3.94 -0.89 9.15
CA ASN A 87 -3.51 -0.03 10.25
C ASN A 87 -4.13 1.39 10.16
N GLY A 88 -5.13 1.57 9.30
CA GLY A 88 -5.78 2.86 9.05
C GLY A 88 -4.97 3.83 8.20
N SER A 89 -3.89 3.38 7.56
CA SER A 89 -3.12 4.23 6.63
C SER A 89 -3.83 4.40 5.30
N TYR A 90 -3.75 5.61 4.74
CA TYR A 90 -4.31 5.96 3.44
C TYR A 90 -3.26 6.64 2.56
N TRP A 91 -3.38 6.45 1.24
CA TRP A 91 -2.65 7.19 0.22
C TRP A 91 -3.62 7.73 -0.83
N ASN A 92 -3.58 9.05 -1.08
CA ASN A 92 -4.54 9.74 -1.95
C ASN A 92 -6.02 9.43 -1.66
N GLY A 93 -6.36 9.18 -0.38
CA GLY A 93 -7.71 8.84 0.06
C GLY A 93 -8.06 7.36 0.02
N TRP A 94 -7.17 6.50 -0.49
CA TRP A 94 -7.36 5.06 -0.62
C TRP A 94 -6.62 4.29 0.46
N LEU A 95 -7.21 3.18 0.93
CA LEU A 95 -6.62 2.37 1.99
C LEU A 95 -5.28 1.77 1.53
N MET A 96 -4.31 1.64 2.44
CA MET A 96 -3.04 0.94 2.19
C MET A 96 -3.00 -0.40 2.93
N PRO A 97 -3.69 -1.44 2.41
CA PRO A 97 -3.61 -2.78 2.97
C PRO A 97 -2.23 -3.41 2.76
N ALA A 98 -1.84 -4.25 3.71
CA ALA A 98 -0.70 -5.15 3.56
C ALA A 98 -1.18 -6.60 3.52
N PHE A 99 -0.69 -7.39 2.57
CA PHE A 99 -1.20 -8.73 2.28
C PHE A 99 -0.17 -9.81 2.59
N GLU A 100 -0.63 -10.98 3.02
CA GLU A 100 0.24 -12.16 3.09
C GLU A 100 0.43 -12.74 1.69
N LYS A 101 1.59 -13.37 1.46
CA LYS A 101 1.96 -13.94 0.15
C LYS A 101 0.86 -14.83 -0.44
N GLN A 102 0.33 -15.75 0.37
CA GLN A 102 -0.64 -16.74 -0.12
C GLN A 102 -1.97 -16.10 -0.50
N ASP A 103 -2.42 -15.08 0.25
CA ASP A 103 -3.65 -14.34 -0.06
C ASP A 103 -3.54 -13.69 -1.46
N LEU A 104 -2.38 -13.08 -1.78
CA LEU A 104 -2.11 -12.50 -3.11
C LEU A 104 -2.02 -13.55 -4.21
N LEU A 105 -1.32 -14.66 -3.98
CA LEU A 105 -1.21 -15.75 -4.97
C LEU A 105 -2.58 -16.36 -5.30
N ASP A 106 -3.44 -16.53 -4.30
CA ASP A 106 -4.80 -17.03 -4.48
C ASP A 106 -5.67 -16.05 -5.27
N ALA A 107 -5.49 -14.74 -5.07
CA ALA A 107 -6.18 -13.69 -5.83
C ALA A 107 -5.70 -13.64 -7.29
N ILE A 108 -4.40 -13.75 -7.53
CA ILE A 108 -3.81 -13.84 -8.88
C ILE A 108 -4.33 -15.08 -9.61
N ALA A 109 -4.37 -16.24 -8.95
CA ALA A 109 -4.88 -17.48 -9.54
C ALA A 109 -6.37 -17.43 -9.91
N LYS A 110 -7.12 -16.47 -9.35
CA LYS A 110 -8.53 -16.19 -9.64
C LYS A 110 -8.71 -15.05 -10.66
N ASP A 111 -7.64 -14.57 -11.26
CA ASP A 111 -7.64 -13.40 -12.17
C ASP A 111 -8.15 -12.11 -11.52
N MET A 112 -8.06 -12.00 -10.18
CA MET A 112 -8.54 -10.82 -9.45
C MET A 112 -7.51 -9.68 -9.39
N LEU A 113 -6.23 -10.00 -9.61
CA LEU A 113 -5.11 -9.05 -9.60
C LEU A 113 -4.37 -9.11 -10.94
N TYR A 114 -4.89 -8.39 -11.94
CA TYR A 114 -4.34 -8.38 -13.28
C TYR A 114 -2.92 -7.80 -13.32
N GLY A 115 -2.04 -8.45 -14.10
CA GLY A 115 -0.66 -8.01 -14.30
C GLY A 115 0.26 -8.17 -13.09
N ALA A 116 -0.18 -8.84 -12.03
CA ALA A 116 0.62 -9.08 -10.83
C ALA A 116 1.35 -10.44 -10.90
N PHE A 117 2.63 -10.44 -10.55
CA PHE A 117 3.50 -11.62 -10.57
C PHE A 117 4.35 -11.68 -9.32
N TYR A 118 4.66 -12.88 -8.82
CA TYR A 118 5.61 -13.05 -7.71
C TYR A 118 6.97 -13.49 -8.22
N HIS A 119 8.02 -12.75 -7.84
CA HIS A 119 9.41 -13.08 -8.15
C HIS A 119 10.12 -13.59 -6.89
N GLU A 120 10.24 -14.91 -6.78
CA GLU A 120 10.73 -15.59 -5.58
C GLU A 120 12.17 -15.21 -5.21
N ALA A 121 13.07 -15.06 -6.18
CA ALA A 121 14.47 -14.76 -5.92
C ALA A 121 14.70 -13.41 -5.23
N SER A 122 13.78 -12.46 -5.39
CA SER A 122 13.86 -11.13 -4.78
C SER A 122 12.81 -10.89 -3.71
N ASP A 123 11.99 -11.89 -3.40
CA ASP A 123 10.86 -11.80 -2.47
C ASP A 123 10.00 -10.54 -2.68
N ALA A 124 9.51 -10.40 -3.92
CA ALA A 124 8.75 -9.22 -4.33
C ALA A 124 7.62 -9.62 -5.27
N PHE A 125 6.53 -8.86 -5.20
CA PHE A 125 5.55 -8.83 -6.27
C PHE A 125 5.93 -7.74 -7.29
N ILE A 126 5.67 -8.02 -8.56
CA ILE A 126 5.86 -7.10 -9.67
C ILE A 126 4.49 -6.93 -10.34
N VAL A 127 4.03 -5.70 -10.49
CA VAL A 127 2.85 -5.38 -11.29
C VAL A 127 3.29 -4.74 -12.59
N LEU A 128 2.86 -5.29 -13.72
CA LEU A 128 3.05 -4.72 -15.04
C LEU A 128 1.74 -4.12 -15.54
N ALA A 129 1.80 -2.88 -16.04
CA ALA A 129 0.66 -2.19 -16.64
C ALA A 129 1.01 -1.70 -18.05
N ASN A 130 0.08 -1.91 -18.98
CA ASN A 130 0.15 -1.40 -20.35
C ASN A 130 -0.99 -0.40 -20.62
N ASN A 131 -1.19 0.59 -19.73
CA ASN A 131 -2.18 1.66 -19.91
C ASN A 131 -3.62 1.19 -20.27
N GLY A 132 -4.03 0.01 -19.78
CA GLY A 132 -5.33 -0.59 -20.07
C GLY A 132 -5.38 -1.51 -21.29
N GLU A 133 -4.27 -1.69 -22.01
CA GLU A 133 -4.10 -2.70 -23.05
C GLU A 133 -3.55 -4.02 -22.50
N ASP A 134 -3.61 -5.08 -23.31
CA ASP A 134 -3.05 -6.38 -22.96
C ASP A 134 -1.52 -6.32 -22.82
N LEU A 135 -0.95 -7.10 -21.90
CA LEU A 135 0.49 -7.24 -21.79
C LEU A 135 1.05 -7.98 -23.02
N PRO A 136 2.17 -7.52 -23.62
CA PRO A 136 2.87 -8.29 -24.65
C PRO A 136 3.36 -9.62 -24.07
N ALA A 137 3.67 -10.59 -24.94
CA ALA A 137 4.30 -11.82 -24.49
C ALA A 137 5.72 -11.52 -23.96
N PHE A 138 6.09 -12.12 -22.83
CA PHE A 138 7.45 -12.01 -22.28
C PHE A 138 7.84 -13.30 -21.55
N ASP A 139 9.14 -13.48 -21.34
CA ASP A 139 9.68 -14.52 -20.47
C ASP A 139 9.91 -13.96 -19.05
N PRO A 140 9.14 -14.39 -18.04
CA PRO A 140 9.32 -13.96 -16.65
C PRO A 140 10.74 -14.19 -16.12
N ALA A 141 11.40 -15.27 -16.55
CA ALA A 141 12.75 -15.61 -16.10
C ALA A 141 13.82 -14.65 -16.63
N VAL A 142 13.50 -13.88 -17.68
CA VAL A 142 14.37 -12.84 -18.25
C VAL A 142 13.95 -11.46 -17.75
N LEU A 143 12.65 -11.15 -17.80
CA LEU A 143 12.15 -9.82 -17.53
C LEU A 143 12.25 -9.43 -16.04
N PHE A 144 11.91 -10.33 -15.11
CA PHE A 144 11.86 -9.97 -13.69
C PHE A 144 13.23 -9.68 -13.08
N PRO A 145 14.29 -10.49 -13.33
CA PRO A 145 15.63 -10.13 -12.87
C PRO A 145 16.10 -8.78 -13.40
N ARG A 146 15.75 -8.44 -14.66
CA ARG A 146 16.06 -7.14 -15.26
C ARG A 146 15.33 -6.01 -14.54
N ILE A 147 14.01 -6.12 -14.32
CA ILE A 147 13.21 -5.16 -13.55
C ILE A 147 13.81 -4.93 -12.17
N MET A 148 14.17 -6.00 -11.46
CA MET A 148 14.73 -5.90 -10.11
C MET A 148 16.10 -5.23 -10.09
N ALA A 149 16.93 -5.45 -11.11
CA ALA A 149 18.24 -4.82 -11.23
C ALA A 149 18.13 -3.32 -11.59
N GLU A 150 17.22 -2.97 -12.50
CA GLU A 150 16.98 -1.57 -12.89
C GLU A 150 16.25 -0.78 -11.78
N GLY A 151 15.46 -1.45 -10.94
CA GLY A 151 14.69 -0.88 -9.83
C GLY A 151 15.42 -0.80 -8.48
N GLU A 152 16.75 -0.89 -8.41
CA GLU A 152 17.50 -0.91 -7.13
C GLU A 152 17.25 0.33 -6.24
N GLY A 153 16.80 1.46 -6.81
CA GLY A 153 16.51 2.70 -6.09
C GLY A 153 15.09 3.25 -6.26
N THR A 154 14.18 2.50 -6.89
CA THR A 154 12.80 2.94 -7.12
C THR A 154 11.84 1.75 -7.07
N ASP A 155 10.61 2.01 -6.68
CA ASP A 155 9.52 1.03 -6.72
C ASP A 155 8.72 1.14 -8.02
N LEU A 156 9.02 2.13 -8.87
CA LEU A 156 8.33 2.40 -10.14
C LEU A 156 9.35 2.69 -11.24
N LEU A 157 9.25 1.99 -12.37
CA LEU A 157 10.07 2.22 -13.56
C LEU A 157 9.32 1.85 -14.84
N GLU A 158 9.77 2.41 -15.97
CA GLU A 158 9.31 2.02 -17.30
C GLU A 158 10.26 0.99 -17.90
N VAL A 159 9.72 -0.10 -18.45
CA VAL A 159 10.49 -1.14 -19.14
C VAL A 159 9.95 -1.39 -20.54
N GLU A 160 10.84 -1.48 -21.52
CA GLU A 160 10.46 -1.86 -22.88
C GLU A 160 10.47 -3.39 -23.05
N VAL A 161 9.36 -3.93 -23.57
CA VAL A 161 9.15 -5.32 -23.96
C VAL A 161 8.62 -5.36 -25.39
N ASP A 162 9.40 -5.89 -26.33
CA ASP A 162 9.04 -5.99 -27.75
C ASP A 162 8.54 -4.67 -28.38
N GLY A 163 9.15 -3.55 -27.99
CA GLY A 163 8.79 -2.20 -28.47
C GLY A 163 7.57 -1.58 -27.79
N VAL A 164 7.00 -2.24 -26.77
CA VAL A 164 5.94 -1.71 -25.92
C VAL A 164 6.55 -1.25 -24.59
N ALA A 165 6.29 0.00 -24.22
CA ALA A 165 6.67 0.55 -22.92
C ALA A 165 5.64 0.12 -21.86
N LEU A 166 6.09 -0.62 -20.85
CA LEU A 166 5.29 -1.06 -19.71
C LEU A 166 5.69 -0.28 -18.47
N GLU A 167 4.72 0.09 -17.65
CA GLU A 167 4.97 0.52 -16.29
C GLU A 167 5.16 -0.72 -15.41
N ALA A 168 6.27 -0.78 -14.68
CA ALA A 168 6.59 -1.84 -13.73
C ALA A 168 6.67 -1.27 -12.32
N THR A 169 5.84 -1.82 -11.42
CA THR A 169 5.81 -1.45 -10.00
C THR A 169 6.26 -2.63 -9.14
N ILE A 170 7.21 -2.39 -8.24
CA ILE A 170 7.86 -3.40 -7.39
C ILE A 170 7.35 -3.26 -5.95
N TYR A 171 6.73 -4.32 -5.44
CA TYR A 171 6.24 -4.42 -4.07
C TYR A 171 7.08 -5.44 -3.29
N ARG A 172 8.12 -4.95 -2.61
CA ARG A 172 9.04 -5.77 -1.81
C ARG A 172 8.36 -6.27 -0.54
N GLY A 173 8.69 -7.50 -0.15
CA GLY A 173 8.28 -8.05 1.14
C GLY A 173 8.87 -7.26 2.31
N ARG A 174 8.08 -7.09 3.37
CA ARG A 174 8.52 -6.48 4.62
C ARG A 174 7.80 -7.10 5.82
N ASP A 175 8.39 -6.95 6.99
CA ASP A 175 7.77 -7.40 8.23
C ASP A 175 6.94 -6.28 8.87
N ILE A 176 5.73 -6.62 9.31
CA ILE A 176 4.88 -5.80 10.17
C ILE A 176 4.74 -6.43 11.55
N ALA A 177 4.43 -5.63 12.56
CA ALA A 177 4.03 -6.12 13.86
C ALA A 177 2.50 -6.18 13.97
N ARG A 178 1.98 -7.33 14.40
CA ARG A 178 0.60 -7.48 14.87
C ARG A 178 0.38 -6.66 16.14
N ALA A 179 -0.89 -6.46 16.50
CA ALA A 179 -1.26 -5.87 17.80
C ALA A 179 -0.70 -6.65 19.00
N ASP A 180 -0.46 -7.96 18.88
CA ASP A 180 0.16 -8.80 19.90
C ASP A 180 1.71 -8.78 19.86
N GLY A 181 2.31 -8.01 18.94
CA GLY A 181 3.75 -7.90 18.74
C GLY A 181 4.37 -8.99 17.87
N THR A 182 3.60 -9.99 17.43
CA THR A 182 4.10 -11.05 16.55
C THR A 182 4.38 -10.50 15.15
N PRO A 183 5.55 -10.77 14.55
CA PRO A 183 5.86 -10.33 13.20
C PRO A 183 5.05 -11.12 12.16
N VAL A 184 4.67 -10.46 11.06
CA VAL A 184 4.07 -11.07 9.87
C VAL A 184 4.76 -10.49 8.64
N HIS A 185 5.13 -11.37 7.71
CA HIS A 185 5.70 -10.96 6.44
C HIS A 185 4.60 -10.62 5.44
N VAL A 186 4.64 -9.41 4.89
CA VAL A 186 3.57 -8.85 4.06
C VAL A 186 4.10 -8.05 2.87
N TYR A 187 3.19 -7.77 1.93
CA TYR A 187 3.44 -6.98 0.72
C TYR A 187 2.35 -5.91 0.58
N ASP A 188 2.73 -4.68 0.27
CA ASP A 188 1.80 -3.55 0.12
C ASP A 188 1.25 -3.44 -1.32
N LEU A 189 0.89 -4.58 -1.92
CA LEU A 189 0.52 -4.66 -3.33
C LEU A 189 -0.67 -3.74 -3.66
N GLY A 190 -0.47 -2.85 -4.63
CA GLY A 190 -1.48 -1.89 -5.06
C GLY A 190 -1.68 -0.70 -4.14
N ALA A 191 -0.85 -0.51 -3.12
CA ALA A 191 -0.82 0.72 -2.35
C ALA A 191 -0.53 1.91 -3.28
N GLY A 192 -1.57 2.68 -3.58
CA GLY A 192 -1.53 3.82 -4.48
C GLY A 192 -1.71 3.54 -5.97
N PHE A 193 -2.00 2.29 -6.35
CA PHE A 193 -2.44 1.95 -7.70
C PHE A 193 -3.89 1.46 -7.73
N TYR A 194 -4.32 0.79 -6.66
CA TYR A 194 -5.68 0.30 -6.50
C TYR A 194 -6.48 1.16 -5.51
N THR A 195 -7.78 1.27 -5.78
CA THR A 195 -8.76 1.95 -4.93
C THR A 195 -9.30 0.99 -3.88
N TRP A 196 -8.43 0.58 -2.95
CA TRP A 196 -8.81 -0.34 -1.89
C TRP A 196 -9.86 0.28 -0.96
N GLU A 197 -10.95 -0.45 -0.76
CA GLU A 197 -11.97 -0.13 0.22
C GLU A 197 -12.01 -1.20 1.31
N ARG A 198 -12.31 -0.79 2.55
CA ARG A 198 -12.56 -1.76 3.62
C ARG A 198 -13.80 -2.55 3.26
N ALA A 199 -13.67 -3.87 3.22
CA ALA A 199 -14.79 -4.75 2.94
C ALA A 199 -15.91 -4.52 3.95
N LYS A 200 -17.16 -4.47 3.46
CA LYS A 200 -18.33 -4.45 4.34
C LYS A 200 -18.39 -5.79 5.09
N PRO A 201 -18.67 -5.80 6.41
CA PRO A 201 -18.98 -7.05 7.10
C PRO A 201 -20.09 -7.76 6.35
N ALA A 202 -19.97 -9.07 6.15
CA ALA A 202 -21.08 -9.85 5.64
C ALA A 202 -22.29 -9.63 6.58
N ASP A 203 -23.46 -9.35 6.00
CA ASP A 203 -24.69 -9.28 6.79
C ASP A 203 -24.81 -10.58 7.59
N GLU A 204 -25.08 -10.47 8.90
CA GLU A 204 -25.33 -11.66 9.72
C GLU A 204 -26.40 -12.50 9.02
N PRO A 205 -26.20 -13.82 8.87
CA PRO A 205 -27.21 -14.66 8.25
C PRO A 205 -28.49 -14.46 9.03
N ALA A 206 -29.55 -14.03 8.34
CA ALA A 206 -30.85 -13.79 8.94
C ALA A 206 -31.19 -15.00 9.82
N SER A 207 -31.33 -14.75 11.12
CA SER A 207 -31.63 -15.80 12.10
C SER A 207 -32.76 -16.66 11.55
N SER A 208 -32.46 -17.94 11.32
CA SER A 208 -33.42 -18.91 10.81
C SER A 208 -34.72 -18.77 11.61
N PRO A 209 -35.90 -18.68 10.96
CA PRO A 209 -37.15 -18.57 11.69
C PRO A 209 -37.26 -19.76 12.65
N THR A 210 -37.49 -19.47 13.92
CA THR A 210 -37.74 -20.47 14.96
C THR A 210 -38.94 -21.34 14.52
N PRO A 211 -38.84 -22.68 14.61
CA PRO A 211 -39.90 -23.60 14.17
C PRO A 211 -41.22 -23.43 14.94
#